data_AF-A0A0S8KUN7-F1
#
_entry.id   AF-A0A0S8KUN7-F1
#
_cell.length_a   1.000
_cell.length_b   1.000
_cell.length_c   1.000
_cell.angle_alpha   90.00
_cell.angle_beta   90.00
_cell.angle_gamma   90.00
#
_symmetry.space_group_name_H-M   'P 1'
#
loop_
_entity.id
_entity.type
_entity.pdbx_description
1 polymer ?
#
loop_
_entity_poly.entity_id
_entity_poly.type
_entity_poly.pdbx_seq_one_letter_code
_entity_poly.pdbx_strand_id
1 'polypeptide(L)'
;MKFHGEIQDGKLLFPAWQWRLRNRHLRSLEGKKVVDDIREDHKPKTSQQMGYYHAVVLPTVHKQLVADGHEVMGVPISEDMTDKILKHQCAQFDWGKIMNKRDMSVKHASHFLDNCIRWANDMLNCRIPEPNGAEAKSVEGVQ
;
A
#
# COMPACT_ATOMS: atom_id res chain seq x y z
N MET A 1 19.08 -14.79 3.14
CA MET A 1 19.44 -14.48 4.54
C MET A 1 19.17 -13.00 4.77
N LYS A 2 18.76 -12.57 5.98
CA LYS A 2 18.54 -11.15 6.29
C LYS A 2 19.54 -10.71 7.36
N PHE A 3 20.04 -9.49 7.22
CA PHE A 3 20.92 -8.84 8.19
C PHE A 3 20.29 -7.49 8.55
N HIS A 4 20.31 -7.15 9.83
CA HIS A 4 19.76 -5.94 10.40
C HIS A 4 20.92 -5.11 10.96
N GLY A 5 21.04 -3.89 10.46
CA GLY A 5 22.01 -2.91 10.90
C GLY A 5 21.35 -1.56 11.12
N GLU A 6 22.05 -0.68 11.81
CA GLU A 6 21.61 0.69 12.05
C GLU A 6 22.39 1.64 11.15
N ILE A 7 21.74 2.70 10.66
CA ILE A 7 22.44 3.77 9.95
C ILE A 7 22.97 4.78 10.98
N GLN A 8 24.28 4.98 11.00
CA GLN A 8 24.95 6.01 11.80
C GLN A 8 25.95 6.76 10.90
N ASP A 9 25.85 8.09 10.85
CA ASP A 9 26.70 8.96 10.01
C ASP A 9 26.79 8.51 8.53
N GLY A 10 25.64 8.12 7.96
CA GLY A 10 25.56 7.65 6.56
C GLY A 10 26.16 6.26 6.31
N LYS A 11 26.50 5.51 7.37
CA LYS A 11 27.06 4.15 7.27
C LYS A 11 26.11 3.13 7.88
N LEU A 12 25.94 1.99 7.19
CA LEU A 12 25.22 0.84 7.72
C LEU A 12 26.13 0.03 8.66
N LEU A 13 25.85 0.11 9.96
CA LEU A 13 26.57 -0.58 11.02
C LEU A 13 25.82 -1.84 11.44
N PHE A 14 26.53 -2.96 11.47
CA PHE A 14 25.99 -4.22 11.95
C PHE A 14 26.50 -4.53 13.36
N PRO A 15 25.68 -5.15 14.23
CA PRO A 15 26.18 -5.79 15.43
C PRO A 15 27.31 -6.78 15.08
N ALA A 16 28.32 -6.90 15.94
CA ALA A 16 29.54 -7.66 15.62
C ALA A 16 29.27 -9.12 15.19
N TRP A 17 28.23 -9.74 15.76
CA TRP A 17 27.81 -11.10 15.40
C TRP A 17 27.18 -11.17 13.99
N GLN A 18 26.36 -10.18 13.62
CA GLN A 18 25.76 -10.10 12.27
C GLN A 18 26.81 -9.80 11.22
N TRP A 19 27.77 -8.92 11.54
CA TRP A 19 28.91 -8.66 10.66
C TRP A 19 29.70 -9.93 10.33
N ARG A 20 30.03 -10.73 11.35
CA ARG A 20 30.72 -12.01 11.17
C ARG A 20 29.90 -13.00 10.33
N LEU A 21 28.60 -13.08 10.60
CA LEU A 21 27.69 -13.97 9.89
C LEU A 21 27.53 -13.57 8.41
N ARG A 22 27.35 -12.27 8.14
CA ARG A 22 27.28 -11.70 6.80
C ARG A 22 28.55 -11.98 6.02
N ASN A 23 29.72 -11.74 6.59
CA ASN A 23 31.00 -11.99 5.92
C ASN A 23 31.23 -13.48 5.64
N ARG A 24 30.84 -14.37 6.56
CA ARG A 24 30.89 -15.82 6.32
C ARG A 24 29.98 -16.20 5.15
N HIS A 25 28.76 -15.67 5.11
CA HIS A 25 27.82 -15.93 4.02
C HIS A 25 28.34 -15.39 2.68
N LEU A 26 28.86 -14.16 2.64
CA LEU A 26 29.42 -13.58 1.41
C LEU A 26 30.61 -14.41 0.88
N ARG A 27 31.51 -14.89 1.75
CA ARG A 27 32.59 -15.81 1.35
C ARG A 27 32.06 -17.12 0.75
N SER A 28 30.95 -17.64 1.27
CA SER A 28 30.31 -18.84 0.68
C SER A 28 29.72 -18.63 -0.71
N LEU A 29 29.60 -17.38 -1.15
CA LEU A 29 29.07 -16.98 -2.46
C LEU A 29 30.17 -16.51 -3.43
N GLU A 30 31.45 -16.72 -3.10
CA GLU A 30 32.57 -16.35 -3.96
C GLU A 30 32.43 -16.94 -5.38
N GLY A 31 32.71 -16.11 -6.38
CA GLY A 31 32.51 -16.44 -7.80
C GLY A 31 31.07 -16.29 -8.32
N LYS A 32 30.09 -15.94 -7.48
CA LYS A 32 28.70 -15.72 -7.90
C LYS A 32 28.36 -14.23 -8.02
N LYS A 33 27.42 -13.88 -8.89
CA LYS A 33 26.77 -12.55 -8.89
C LYS A 33 25.74 -12.50 -7.77
N VAL A 34 25.84 -11.50 -6.90
CA VAL A 34 24.95 -11.30 -5.76
C VAL A 34 24.44 -9.86 -5.78
N VAL A 35 23.17 -9.66 -5.42
CA VAL A 35 22.54 -8.36 -5.21
C VAL A 35 22.29 -8.20 -3.71
N ASP A 36 22.78 -7.11 -3.12
CA ASP A 36 22.46 -6.73 -1.74
C ASP A 36 21.31 -5.70 -1.77
N ASP A 37 20.19 -6.02 -1.11
CA ASP A 37 18.99 -5.20 -1.09
C ASP A 37 18.82 -4.63 0.31
N ILE A 38 19.16 -3.35 0.46
CA ILE A 38 19.07 -2.62 1.72
C ILE A 38 17.68 -2.01 1.81
N ARG A 39 16.91 -2.43 2.81
CA ARG A 39 15.55 -1.95 3.05
C ARG A 39 15.46 -1.37 4.44
N GLU A 40 14.78 -0.25 4.56
CA GLU A 40 14.37 0.27 5.86
C GLU A 40 13.36 -0.69 6.48
N ASP A 41 13.53 -0.99 7.76
CA ASP A 41 12.58 -1.81 8.49
C ASP A 41 11.41 -0.92 8.93
N HIS A 42 10.22 -1.23 8.44
CA HIS A 42 9.02 -0.50 8.79
C HIS A 42 8.00 -1.44 9.40
N LYS A 43 7.16 -0.91 10.31
CA LYS A 43 6.00 -1.66 10.79
C LYS A 43 5.13 -2.04 9.59
N PRO A 44 4.86 -3.33 9.38
CA PRO A 44 3.99 -3.77 8.29
C PRO A 44 2.59 -3.20 8.53
N LYS A 45 1.91 -2.87 7.43
CA LYS A 45 0.49 -2.49 7.47
C LYS A 45 -0.36 -3.47 8.29
N THR A 46 -1.41 -2.96 8.92
CA THR A 46 -2.28 -3.79 9.77
C THR A 46 -3.28 -4.58 8.92
N SER A 47 -3.76 -5.70 9.45
CA SER A 47 -4.84 -6.47 8.83
C SER A 47 -6.12 -5.64 8.69
N GLN A 48 -6.39 -4.74 9.64
CA GLN A 48 -7.54 -3.84 9.60
C GLN A 48 -7.48 -2.85 8.43
N GLN A 49 -6.31 -2.25 8.16
CA GLN A 49 -6.15 -1.33 7.01
C GLN A 49 -6.46 -2.03 5.68
N MET A 50 -5.90 -3.23 5.49
CA MET A 50 -6.16 -3.98 4.26
C MET A 50 -7.56 -4.60 4.23
N GLY A 51 -8.12 -4.95 5.39
CA GLY A 51 -9.50 -5.40 5.52
C GLY A 51 -10.46 -4.32 5.07
N TYR A 52 -10.29 -3.08 5.53
CA TYR A 52 -11.08 -1.94 5.09
C TYR A 52 -10.92 -1.66 3.59
N TYR A 53 -9.70 -1.73 3.05
CA TYR A 53 -9.49 -1.60 1.60
C TYR A 53 -10.32 -2.61 0.80
N HIS A 54 -10.20 -3.90 1.13
CA HIS A 54 -10.81 -4.98 0.37
C HIS A 54 -12.32 -5.11 0.61
N ALA A 55 -12.80 -4.80 1.82
CA ALA A 55 -14.21 -4.95 2.17
C ALA A 55 -15.06 -3.72 1.83
N VAL A 56 -14.46 -2.53 1.82
CA VAL A 56 -15.20 -1.27 1.68
C VAL A 56 -14.73 -0.47 0.47
N VAL A 57 -13.45 -0.06 0.44
CA VAL A 57 -12.94 0.87 -0.58
C VAL A 57 -13.09 0.29 -1.98
N LEU A 58 -12.51 -0.89 -2.22
CA LEU A 58 -12.47 -1.51 -3.54
C LEU A 58 -13.87 -1.83 -4.09
N PRO A 59 -14.78 -2.50 -3.33
CA PRO A 59 -16.13 -2.76 -3.82
C PRO A 59 -16.95 -1.49 -4.06
N THR A 60 -16.78 -0.46 -3.24
CA THR A 60 -17.52 0.81 -3.39
C THR A 60 -17.12 1.52 -4.68
N VAL A 61 -15.81 1.64 -4.94
CA VAL A 61 -15.30 2.22 -6.18
C VAL A 61 -15.71 1.40 -7.39
N HIS A 62 -15.61 0.06 -7.30
CA HIS A 62 -15.98 -0.82 -8.41
C HIS A 62 -17.46 -0.69 -8.78
N LYS A 63 -18.36 -0.68 -7.77
CA LYS A 63 -19.80 -0.47 -7.99
C LYS A 63 -20.08 0.86 -8.68
N GLN A 64 -19.39 1.93 -8.27
CA GLN A 64 -19.58 3.23 -8.89
C GLN A 64 -19.08 3.25 -10.35
N LEU A 65 -17.89 2.70 -10.62
CA LEU A 65 -17.37 2.59 -11.99
C LEU A 65 -18.32 1.83 -12.93
N VAL A 66 -18.94 0.76 -12.44
CA VAL A 66 -19.94 0.00 -13.20
C VAL A 66 -21.22 0.82 -13.40
N ALA A 67 -21.70 1.52 -12.36
CA ALA A 67 -22.90 2.36 -12.44
C ALA A 67 -22.75 3.51 -13.43
N ASP A 68 -21.55 4.09 -13.52
CA ASP A 68 -21.20 5.16 -14.47
C ASP A 68 -20.95 4.62 -15.89
N GLY A 69 -21.00 3.30 -16.08
CA GLY A 69 -20.85 2.65 -17.39
C GLY A 69 -19.41 2.55 -17.88
N HIS A 70 -18.40 2.59 -17.00
CA HIS A 70 -17.01 2.47 -17.41
C HIS A 70 -16.68 1.05 -17.90
N GLU A 71 -16.02 1.01 -19.06
CA GLU A 71 -15.58 -0.22 -19.71
C GLU A 71 -14.18 -0.07 -20.31
N VAL A 72 -13.53 -1.21 -20.55
CA VAL A 72 -12.25 -1.31 -21.24
C VAL A 72 -12.46 -2.17 -22.48
N MET A 73 -12.37 -1.57 -23.66
CA MET A 73 -12.57 -2.26 -24.95
C MET A 73 -13.94 -2.97 -25.04
N GLY A 74 -15.01 -2.33 -24.57
CA GLY A 74 -16.38 -2.90 -24.60
C GLY A 74 -16.65 -3.94 -23.50
N VAL A 75 -15.73 -4.12 -22.56
CA VAL A 75 -15.89 -5.05 -21.43
C VAL A 75 -16.07 -4.24 -20.14
N PRO A 76 -17.15 -4.47 -19.35
CA PRO A 76 -17.33 -3.82 -18.07
C PRO A 76 -16.10 -3.97 -17.18
N ILE A 77 -15.70 -2.90 -16.50
CA ILE A 77 -14.56 -2.94 -15.58
C ILE A 77 -14.80 -4.01 -14.51
N SER A 78 -13.86 -4.93 -14.34
CA SER A 78 -13.90 -5.90 -13.24
C SER A 78 -13.32 -5.32 -11.94
N GLU A 79 -13.58 -5.99 -10.82
CA GLU A 79 -12.98 -5.62 -9.54
C GLU A 79 -11.44 -5.66 -9.59
N ASP A 80 -10.85 -6.66 -10.26
CA ASP A 80 -9.39 -6.75 -10.47
C ASP A 80 -8.83 -5.57 -11.29
N MET A 81 -9.59 -5.08 -12.28
CA MET A 81 -9.20 -3.89 -13.03
C MET A 81 -9.30 -2.65 -12.14
N THR A 82 -10.34 -2.56 -11.33
CA THR A 82 -10.51 -1.49 -10.34
C THR A 82 -9.33 -1.46 -9.35
N ASP A 83 -8.90 -2.62 -8.85
CA ASP A 83 -7.74 -2.73 -7.97
C ASP A 83 -6.46 -2.20 -8.62
N LYS A 84 -6.26 -2.50 -9.92
CA LYS A 84 -5.12 -2.00 -10.69
C LYS A 84 -5.20 -0.48 -10.91
N ILE A 85 -6.38 0.05 -11.21
CA ILE A 85 -6.60 1.50 -11.35
C ILE A 85 -6.24 2.20 -10.04
N LEU A 86 -6.84 1.77 -8.92
CA LEU A 86 -6.58 2.36 -7.60
C LEU A 86 -5.10 2.26 -7.24
N LYS A 87 -4.46 1.12 -7.47
CA LYS A 87 -3.02 0.97 -7.24
C LYS A 87 -2.20 1.97 -8.08
N HIS A 88 -2.52 2.12 -9.36
CA HIS A 88 -1.76 3.01 -10.25
C HIS A 88 -1.95 4.48 -9.88
N GLN A 89 -3.16 4.87 -9.49
CA GLN A 89 -3.51 6.26 -9.14
C GLN A 89 -3.10 6.64 -7.72
N CYS A 90 -3.18 5.71 -6.77
CA CYS A 90 -3.14 6.04 -5.33
C CYS A 90 -1.89 5.53 -4.61
N ALA A 91 -1.13 4.58 -5.18
CA ALA A 91 0.03 3.96 -4.52
C ALA A 91 1.39 4.55 -4.97
N GLN A 92 1.42 5.82 -5.37
CA GLN A 92 2.64 6.54 -5.72
C GLN A 92 3.17 7.28 -4.49
N PHE A 93 4.39 6.94 -4.05
CA PHE A 93 4.98 7.50 -2.81
C PHE A 93 6.28 8.26 -3.07
N ASP A 94 7.16 7.71 -3.90
CA ASP A 94 8.49 8.25 -4.15
C ASP A 94 8.76 8.32 -5.66
N TRP A 95 8.95 9.54 -6.19
CA TRP A 95 9.39 9.79 -7.57
C TRP A 95 8.57 9.05 -8.64
N GLY A 96 7.26 8.88 -8.41
CA GLY A 96 6.34 8.20 -9.33
C GLY A 96 6.40 6.67 -9.29
N LYS A 97 7.18 6.05 -8.40
CA LYS A 97 7.22 4.59 -8.27
C LYS A 97 5.95 4.09 -7.58
N ILE A 98 5.25 3.18 -8.26
CA ILE A 98 4.07 2.49 -7.73
C ILE A 98 4.52 1.41 -6.73
N MET A 99 4.12 1.55 -5.48
CA MET A 99 4.44 0.59 -4.43
C MET A 99 3.49 -0.61 -4.48
N ASN A 100 4.03 -1.82 -4.30
CA ASN A 100 3.19 -2.99 -4.11
C ASN A 100 2.56 -2.97 -2.72
N LYS A 101 1.27 -3.30 -2.62
CA LYS A 101 0.54 -3.40 -1.34
C LYS A 101 1.26 -4.27 -0.30
N ARG A 102 1.91 -5.36 -0.73
CA ARG A 102 2.67 -6.25 0.16
C ARG A 102 3.83 -5.54 0.88
N ASP A 103 4.44 -4.56 0.22
CA ASP A 103 5.64 -3.85 0.66
C ASP A 103 5.29 -2.54 1.42
N MET A 104 4.00 -2.20 1.56
CA MET A 104 3.54 -1.02 2.28
C MET A 104 3.73 -1.16 3.80
N SER A 105 4.29 -0.11 4.40
CA SER A 105 4.27 0.13 5.84
C SER A 105 2.87 0.57 6.30
N VAL A 106 2.64 0.67 7.61
CA VAL A 106 1.42 1.27 8.18
C VAL A 106 1.18 2.67 7.60
N LYS A 107 2.22 3.50 7.51
CA LYS A 107 2.12 4.87 6.99
C LYS A 107 1.77 4.87 5.51
N HIS A 108 2.44 4.04 4.71
CA HIS A 108 2.14 3.92 3.28
C HIS A 108 0.71 3.42 3.05
N ALA A 109 0.24 2.45 3.84
CA ALA A 109 -1.13 1.94 3.74
C ALA A 109 -2.17 3.00 4.11
N SER A 110 -1.96 3.79 5.17
CA SER A 110 -2.86 4.90 5.50
C SER A 110 -2.94 5.92 4.37
N HIS A 111 -1.79 6.40 3.88
CA HIS A 111 -1.75 7.34 2.76
C HIS A 111 -2.39 6.76 1.49
N PHE A 112 -2.19 5.47 1.20
CA PHE A 112 -2.82 4.79 0.08
C PHE A 112 -4.35 4.83 0.19
N LEU A 113 -4.89 4.52 1.37
CA LEU A 113 -6.33 4.56 1.66
C LEU A 113 -6.89 5.98 1.51
N ASP A 114 -6.23 6.99 2.09
CA ASP A 114 -6.63 8.38 2.00
C ASP A 114 -6.65 8.86 0.53
N ASN A 115 -5.63 8.46 -0.24
CA ASN A 115 -5.58 8.74 -1.67
C ASN A 115 -6.72 8.07 -2.44
N CYS A 116 -7.09 6.82 -2.10
CA CYS A 116 -8.21 6.13 -2.74
C CYS A 116 -9.54 6.84 -2.44
N ILE A 117 -9.76 7.25 -1.19
CA ILE A 117 -10.97 7.97 -0.77
C ILE A 117 -11.06 9.31 -1.52
N ARG A 118 -9.97 10.08 -1.54
CA ARG A 118 -9.91 11.35 -2.26
C ARG A 118 -10.15 11.15 -3.76
N TRP A 119 -9.47 10.18 -4.37
CA TRP A 119 -9.62 9.90 -5.80
C TRP A 119 -11.05 9.50 -6.16
N ALA A 120 -11.69 8.64 -5.35
CA ALA A 120 -13.07 8.22 -5.58
C ALA A 120 -14.06 9.39 -5.46
N ASN A 121 -13.85 10.28 -4.49
CA ASN A 121 -14.65 11.49 -4.35
C ASN A 121 -14.46 12.44 -5.53
N ASP A 122 -13.21 12.69 -5.92
CA ASP A 122 -12.89 13.70 -6.93
C ASP A 122 -13.24 13.24 -8.36
N MET A 123 -13.07 11.95 -8.66
CA MET A 123 -13.23 11.42 -10.02
C MET A 123 -14.60 10.80 -10.26
N LEU A 124 -15.21 10.22 -9.24
CA LEU A 124 -16.46 9.46 -9.37
C LEU A 124 -17.61 10.08 -8.55
N ASN A 125 -17.35 11.20 -7.86
CA ASN A 125 -18.30 11.79 -6.90
C ASN A 125 -18.82 10.74 -5.88
N CYS A 126 -17.94 9.80 -5.51
CA CYS A 126 -18.28 8.63 -4.70
C CYS A 126 -17.79 8.81 -3.27
N ARG A 127 -18.72 8.76 -2.31
CA ARG A 127 -18.38 8.85 -0.89
C ARG A 127 -18.10 7.47 -0.31
N ILE A 128 -16.86 7.25 0.14
CA ILE A 128 -16.46 6.02 0.83
C ILE A 128 -16.66 6.18 2.35
N PRO A 129 -17.37 5.27 3.03
CA PRO A 129 -17.61 5.34 4.47
C PRO A 129 -16.33 5.19 5.29
N GLU A 130 -16.20 5.92 6.40
CA GLU A 130 -15.03 5.78 7.27
C GLU A 130 -14.93 4.39 7.95
N PRO A 131 -13.70 3.90 8.20
CA PRO A 131 -13.46 2.54 8.72
C PRO A 131 -14.08 2.25 10.09
N ASN A 132 -14.35 3.27 10.91
CA ASN A 132 -14.92 3.12 12.25
C ASN A 132 -16.37 3.61 12.36
N GLY A 133 -17.03 3.89 11.24
CA GLY A 133 -18.46 4.21 11.22
C GLY A 133 -18.81 5.44 12.07
N ALA A 134 -18.27 6.61 11.73
CA ALA A 134 -18.88 7.88 12.13
C ALA A 134 -20.05 8.22 11.18
N GLU A 135 -20.99 7.28 11.03
CA GLU A 135 -22.40 7.59 10.78
C GLU A 135 -23.19 7.23 12.05
N ALA A 136 -22.70 7.71 13.21
CA ALA A 136 -23.52 7.81 14.40
C ALA A 136 -24.36 9.09 14.29
N LYS A 137 -25.50 8.98 13.59
CA LYS A 137 -26.67 9.87 13.66
C LYS A 137 -26.41 11.36 13.49
N SER A 138 -26.69 11.88 12.29
CA SER A 138 -27.08 13.29 12.14
C SER A 138 -28.45 13.41 11.47
N VAL A 139 -29.43 13.62 12.35
CA VAL A 139 -30.64 14.44 12.21
C VAL A 139 -31.74 13.94 11.26
N GLU A 140 -32.55 12.99 11.76
CA GLU A 140 -34.00 13.14 11.60
C GLU A 140 -34.49 14.15 12.66
N GLY A 141 -35.06 15.24 12.18
CA GLY A 141 -35.88 16.17 12.97
C GLY A 141 -35.19 17.49 13.32
N VAL A 142 -35.43 18.53 12.51
CA VAL A 142 -35.95 19.82 12.98
C VAL A 142 -36.77 20.46 11.84
N GLN A 143 -38.07 20.62 12.14
CA GLN A 143 -39.14 21.43 11.53
C GLN A 143 -39.69 21.07 10.14
#